data_AF-A0AAW0YYK9-F1
#
_entry.id   AF-A0AAW0YYK9-F1
#
_cell.length_a   1.000
_cell.length_b   1.000
_cell.length_c   1.000
_cell.angle_alpha   90.00
_cell.angle_beta   90.00
_cell.angle_gamma   90.00
#
_symmetry.space_group_name_H-M   'P 1'
#
loop_
_entity.id
_entity.type
_entity.pdbx_description
1 polymer ?
#
loop_
_entity_poly.entity_id
_entity_poly.type
_entity_poly.pdbx_seq_one_letter_code
_entity_poly.pdbx_strand_id
1 'polypeptide(L)'
;MTSAYSPVKPPKLEPDHVYLQISYTSPDPLTTPLLQPASAVQVKYVGPVGELKGEGIFQVMTRDGGIVKRGEDLWQRGEQDVVQQIKKVDGVKTVKVIPELKRRAKRDEI
;
A
#
# COMPACT_ATOMS: atom_id res chain seq x y z
N MET A 1 -22.67 26.64 -1.02
CA MET A 1 -22.23 25.61 -0.06
C MET A 1 -20.83 25.17 -0.48
N THR A 2 -19.79 25.77 0.10
CA THR A 2 -18.40 25.44 -0.19
C THR A 2 -18.01 24.22 0.64
N SER A 3 -18.00 23.03 0.03
CA SER A 3 -17.53 21.80 0.67
C SER A 3 -16.08 21.99 1.11
N ALA A 4 -15.85 22.01 2.41
CA ALA A 4 -14.51 22.05 3.00
C ALA A 4 -13.75 20.78 2.56
N TYR A 5 -12.85 20.94 1.61
CA TYR A 5 -11.79 19.96 1.34
C TYR A 5 -10.90 19.95 2.58
N SER A 6 -11.23 19.11 3.55
CA SER A 6 -10.28 18.79 4.62
C SER A 6 -9.09 18.13 3.95
N PRO A 7 -7.88 18.72 4.00
CA PRO A 7 -6.72 18.15 3.34
C PRO A 7 -6.54 16.74 3.87
N VAL A 8 -6.52 15.77 2.96
CA VAL A 8 -6.33 14.37 3.32
C VAL A 8 -4.92 14.24 3.86
N LYS A 9 -4.80 14.11 5.19
CA LYS A 9 -3.51 13.97 5.83
C LYS A 9 -2.86 12.69 5.29
N PRO A 10 -1.65 12.76 4.71
CA PRO A 10 -0.98 11.57 4.21
C PRO A 10 -0.84 10.55 5.34
N PRO A 11 -1.09 9.25 5.09
CA PRO A 11 -0.85 8.23 6.09
C PRO A 11 0.62 8.26 6.50
N LYS A 12 0.88 8.15 7.81
CA LYS A 12 2.24 8.05 8.32
C LYS A 12 2.75 6.64 8.03
N LEU A 13 3.70 6.55 7.11
CA LEU A 13 4.31 5.30 6.68
C LEU A 13 5.63 5.10 7.42
N GLU A 14 5.81 3.92 8.01
CA GLU A 14 7.04 3.56 8.72
C GLU A 14 8.07 2.97 7.74
N PRO A 15 9.34 3.38 7.78
CA PRO A 15 10.32 3.01 6.75
C PRO A 15 10.56 1.49 6.67
N ASP A 16 10.59 0.82 7.82
CA ASP A 16 10.80 -0.63 7.92
C ASP A 16 9.63 -1.47 7.42
N HIS A 17 8.43 -0.89 7.34
CA HIS A 17 7.23 -1.61 6.91
C HIS A 17 7.13 -1.65 5.39
N VAL A 18 6.48 -2.71 4.91
CA VAL A 18 6.18 -2.86 3.49
C VAL A 18 4.83 -2.22 3.17
N TYR A 19 4.83 -1.34 2.17
CA TYR A 19 3.63 -0.71 1.63
C TYR A 19 3.54 -0.89 0.12
N LEU A 20 2.32 -1.01 -0.37
CA LEU A 20 1.97 -1.14 -1.76
C LEU A 20 1.08 0.04 -2.17
N GLN A 21 1.39 0.65 -3.29
CA GLN A 21 0.50 1.54 -4.00
C GLN A 21 -0.28 0.72 -5.02
N ILE A 22 -1.59 0.73 -4.91
CA ILE A 22 -2.49 -0.02 -5.80
C ILE A 22 -3.41 0.98 -6.48
N SER A 23 -3.42 0.94 -7.80
CA SER A 23 -4.35 1.68 -8.64
C SER A 23 -5.48 0.75 -9.08
N TYR A 24 -6.72 1.16 -8.88
CA TYR A 24 -7.93 0.40 -9.16
C TYR A 24 -8.90 1.18 -10.06
N THR A 25 -9.82 0.48 -10.72
CA THR A 25 -10.83 1.08 -11.64
C THR A 25 -11.93 1.83 -10.91
N SER A 26 -12.30 1.39 -9.71
CA SER A 26 -13.35 2.00 -8.91
C SER A 26 -12.89 3.28 -8.22
N PRO A 27 -13.78 4.25 -7.96
CA PRO A 27 -13.43 5.42 -7.15
C PRO A 27 -13.20 5.06 -5.68
N ASP A 28 -13.82 3.97 -5.20
CA ASP A 28 -13.72 3.49 -3.83
C ASP A 28 -12.56 2.52 -3.61
N PRO A 29 -11.84 2.64 -2.47
CA PRO A 29 -10.76 1.73 -2.14
C PRO A 29 -11.28 0.31 -1.92
N LEU A 30 -10.51 -0.66 -2.40
CA LEU A 30 -10.74 -2.07 -2.13
C LEU A 30 -10.57 -2.29 -0.61
N THR A 31 -11.71 -2.40 0.07
CA THR A 31 -11.80 -2.54 1.54
C THR A 31 -11.73 -4.01 1.97
N THR A 32 -11.80 -4.93 1.01
CA THR A 32 -11.62 -6.36 1.19
C THR A 32 -10.14 -6.74 1.20
N PRO A 33 -9.74 -7.78 1.95
CA PRO A 33 -8.39 -8.34 1.85
C PRO A 33 -8.17 -8.80 0.41
N LEU A 34 -7.21 -8.18 -0.28
CA LEU A 34 -6.92 -8.43 -1.69
C LEU A 34 -6.24 -9.78 -1.94
N LEU A 35 -5.78 -10.43 -0.88
CA LEU A 35 -5.08 -11.70 -0.95
C LEU A 35 -5.98 -12.82 -0.45
N GLN A 36 -5.91 -13.95 -1.14
CA GLN A 36 -6.65 -15.15 -0.78
C GLN A 36 -6.26 -15.63 0.63
N PRO A 37 -7.16 -16.30 1.36
CA PRO A 37 -6.88 -16.84 2.69
C PRO A 37 -5.73 -17.86 2.73
N ALA A 38 -5.31 -18.39 1.58
CA ALA A 38 -4.15 -19.28 1.43
C ALA A 38 -2.80 -18.54 1.39
N SER A 39 -2.79 -17.22 1.20
CA SER A 39 -1.55 -16.42 1.20
C SER A 39 -1.01 -16.27 2.63
N ALA A 40 0.31 -16.40 2.79
CA ALA A 40 0.98 -16.20 4.08
C ALA A 40 0.89 -14.74 4.58
N VAL A 41 0.60 -13.81 3.67
CA VAL A 41 0.42 -12.38 3.93
C VAL A 41 -0.94 -11.90 3.49
N GLN A 42 -1.37 -10.81 4.09
CA GLN A 42 -2.56 -10.04 3.78
C GLN A 42 -2.17 -8.59 3.52
N VAL A 43 -3.02 -7.87 2.81
CA VAL A 43 -2.84 -6.43 2.57
C VAL A 43 -4.03 -5.66 3.10
N LYS A 44 -3.75 -4.58 3.81
CA LYS A 44 -4.75 -3.74 4.44
C LYS A 44 -4.64 -2.31 3.95
N TYR A 45 -5.77 -1.72 3.59
CA TYR A 45 -5.83 -0.32 3.20
C TYR A 45 -5.44 0.59 4.37
N VAL A 46 -4.50 1.51 4.11
CA VAL A 46 -3.96 2.47 5.09
C VAL A 46 -4.48 3.87 4.82
N GLY A 47 -4.68 4.21 3.55
CA GLY A 47 -5.13 5.52 3.14
C GLY A 47 -4.91 5.77 1.64
N PRO A 48 -5.39 6.90 1.13
CA PRO A 48 -5.28 7.22 -0.29
C PRO A 48 -3.88 7.74 -0.65
N VAL A 49 -3.55 7.70 -1.94
CA VAL A 49 -2.34 8.35 -2.48
C VAL A 49 -2.66 9.81 -2.78
N GLY A 50 -2.43 10.70 -1.82
CA GLY A 50 -2.76 12.12 -1.96
C GLY A 50 -4.26 12.34 -2.18
N GLU A 51 -4.62 13.05 -3.25
CA GLU A 51 -6.01 13.33 -3.63
C GLU A 51 -6.48 12.50 -4.84
N LEU A 52 -5.69 11.50 -5.26
CA LEU A 52 -5.98 10.68 -6.43
C LEU A 52 -7.10 9.68 -6.12
N LYS A 53 -8.18 9.75 -6.91
CA LYS A 53 -9.27 8.78 -6.88
C LYS A 53 -8.87 7.55 -7.69
N GLY A 54 -9.17 6.37 -7.16
CA GLY A 54 -8.73 5.11 -7.77
C GLY A 54 -7.29 4.71 -7.42
N GLU A 55 -6.65 5.36 -6.44
CA GLU A 55 -5.33 4.95 -5.94
C GLU A 55 -5.26 4.94 -4.41
N GLY A 56 -4.72 3.85 -3.88
CA GLY A 56 -4.64 3.61 -2.44
C GLY A 56 -3.30 3.04 -2.02
N ILE A 57 -2.94 3.33 -0.77
CA ILE A 57 -1.78 2.78 -0.07
C ILE A 57 -2.28 1.64 0.82
N PHE A 58 -1.62 0.50 0.69
CA PHE A 58 -1.93 -0.73 1.40
C PHE A 58 -0.69 -1.19 2.15
N GLN A 59 -0.85 -1.62 3.40
CA GLN A 59 0.22 -2.19 4.22
C GLN A 59 0.19 -3.71 4.10
N VAL A 60 1.36 -4.31 3.96
CA VAL A 60 1.50 -5.77 4.00
C VAL A 60 1.62 -6.22 5.45
N MET A 61 0.80 -7.19 5.80
CA MET A 61 0.75 -7.80 7.13
C MET A 61 0.80 -9.32 6.98
N THR A 62 1.25 -10.03 8.00
CA THR A 62 1.14 -11.48 8.07
C THR A 62 -0.32 -11.87 8.27
N ARG A 63 -0.63 -13.14 8.01
CA ARG A 63 -1.98 -13.66 8.25
C ARG A 63 -2.45 -13.51 9.71
N ASP A 64 -1.52 -13.58 10.66
CA ASP A 64 -1.75 -13.37 12.10
C ASP A 64 -1.92 -11.89 12.48
N GLY A 65 -1.87 -10.96 11.52
CA GLY A 65 -1.96 -9.53 11.79
C GLY A 65 -0.64 -8.88 12.23
N GLY A 66 0.47 -9.61 12.13
CA GLY A 66 1.81 -9.07 12.32
C GLY A 66 2.21 -8.15 11.18
N ILE A 67 3.06 -7.16 11.43
CA ILE A 67 3.53 -6.26 10.37
C ILE A 67 4.73 -6.89 9.68
N VAL A 68 4.66 -7.01 8.34
CA VAL A 68 5.77 -7.53 7.54
C VAL A 68 6.79 -6.42 7.32
N LYS A 69 8.05 -6.71 7.65
CA LYS A 69 9.16 -5.78 7.40
C LYS A 69 9.88 -6.08 6.10
N ARG A 70 10.44 -5.06 5.44
CA ARG A 70 11.14 -5.20 4.14
C ARG A 70 12.33 -6.16 4.19
N GLY A 71 12.99 -6.25 5.34
CA GLY A 71 14.14 -7.14 5.57
C GLY A 71 13.77 -8.58 5.88
N GLU A 72 12.49 -8.93 6.01
CA GLU A 72 12.10 -10.31 6.27
C GLU A 72 12.21 -11.18 5.02
N ASP A 73 12.79 -12.37 5.18
CA ASP A 73 12.94 -13.38 4.10
C ASP A 73 11.58 -13.71 3.46
N LEU A 74 10.51 -13.72 4.26
CA LEU A 74 9.14 -13.91 3.82
C LEU A 74 8.70 -12.85 2.79
N TRP A 75 9.08 -11.58 2.97
CA TRP A 75 8.81 -10.55 1.97
C TRP A 75 9.76 -10.66 0.78
N GLN A 76 11.06 -10.84 1.02
CA GLN A 76 12.06 -10.87 -0.07
C GLN A 76 11.79 -11.99 -1.08
N ARG A 77 11.31 -13.15 -0.63
CA ARG A 77 10.92 -14.26 -1.50
C ARG A 77 9.49 -14.15 -2.02
N GLY A 78 8.59 -13.60 -1.20
CA GLY A 78 7.16 -13.53 -1.48
C GLY A 78 6.70 -12.30 -2.26
N GLU A 79 7.51 -11.25 -2.35
CA GLU A 79 7.13 -9.96 -2.95
C GLU A 79 6.53 -10.13 -4.35
N GLN A 80 7.22 -10.87 -5.22
CA GLN A 80 6.79 -11.05 -6.59
C GLN A 80 5.46 -11.81 -6.66
N ASP A 81 5.28 -12.84 -5.83
CA ASP A 81 4.02 -13.59 -5.77
C ASP A 81 2.87 -12.69 -5.29
N VAL A 82 3.08 -11.94 -4.21
CA VAL A 82 2.11 -11.00 -3.66
C VAL A 82 1.68 -9.96 -4.69
N VAL A 83 2.63 -9.35 -5.39
CA VAL A 83 2.34 -8.35 -6.43
C VAL A 83 1.56 -8.99 -7.58
N GLN A 84 1.88 -10.22 -7.98
CA GLN A 84 1.17 -10.94 -9.04
C GLN A 84 -0.25 -11.34 -8.61
N GLN A 85 -0.44 -11.78 -7.37
CA GLN A 85 -1.75 -12.12 -6.82
C GLN A 85 -2.67 -10.90 -6.79
N ILE A 86 -2.17 -9.76 -6.32
CA ILE A 86 -2.95 -8.51 -6.27
C ILE A 86 -3.32 -8.04 -7.68
N LYS A 87 -2.42 -8.18 -8.66
CA LYS A 87 -2.72 -7.85 -10.06
C LYS A 87 -3.82 -8.72 -10.68
N LYS A 88 -4.07 -9.92 -10.14
CA LYS A 88 -5.16 -10.79 -10.57
C LYS A 88 -6.50 -10.44 -9.95
N VAL A 89 -6.53 -9.54 -8.96
CA VAL A 89 -7.78 -9.09 -8.34
C VAL A 89 -8.55 -8.24 -9.35
N ASP A 90 -9.83 -8.53 -9.50
CA ASP A 90 -10.71 -7.79 -10.40
C ASP A 90 -10.75 -6.31 -10.00
N GLY A 91 -10.61 -5.45 -11.01
CA GLY A 91 -10.56 -4.00 -10.81
C GLY A 91 -9.19 -3.43 -10.41
N VAL A 92 -8.14 -4.23 -10.21
CA VAL A 92 -6.77 -3.71 -10.04
C VAL A 92 -6.14 -3.43 -11.40
N LYS A 93 -5.66 -2.20 -11.60
CA LYS A 93 -4.92 -1.78 -12.81
C LYS A 93 -3.41 -1.92 -12.64
N THR A 94 -2.90 -1.50 -11.50
CA THR A 94 -1.45 -1.39 -11.27
C THR A 94 -1.14 -1.62 -9.80
N VAL A 95 -0.03 -2.31 -9.55
CA VAL A 95 0.50 -2.54 -8.22
C VAL A 95 1.96 -2.14 -8.24
N LYS A 96 2.36 -1.26 -7.32
CA LYS A 96 3.73 -0.79 -7.13
C LYS A 96 4.11 -0.99 -5.67
N VAL A 97 5.25 -1.60 -5.43
CA VAL A 97 5.83 -1.63 -4.08
C VAL A 97 6.38 -0.23 -3.81
N ILE A 98 5.90 0.42 -2.76
CA ILE A 98 6.44 1.72 -2.34
C ILE A 98 7.84 1.41 -1.82
N PRO A 99 8.92 1.93 -2.44
CA PRO A 99 10.28 1.66 -1.99
C PRO A 99 10.45 2.15 -0.55
N GLU A 100 11.54 1.73 0.10
CA GLU A 100 11.90 2.29 1.40
C GLU A 100 11.83 3.81 1.31
N LEU A 101 11.07 4.42 2.22
CA LEU A 101 11.03 5.87 2.35
C LEU A 101 12.41 6.30 2.84
N LYS A 102 13.36 6.39 1.91
CA LYS A 102 14.58 7.15 2.10
C LYS A 102 14.08 8.50 2.54
N ARG A 103 14.31 8.82 3.83
CA ARG A 103 14.09 10.16 4.36
C ARG A 103 14.63 11.09 3.29
N ARG A 104 13.76 11.84 2.61
CA ARG A 104 14.26 12.91 1.75
C ARG A 104 15.09 13.74 2.71
N ALA A 105 16.41 13.72 2.54
CA ALA A 105 17.25 14.72 3.14
C ALA A 105 16.57 16.02 2.75
N LYS A 106 16.15 16.81 3.74
CA LYS A 106 15.76 18.20 3.50
C LYS A 106 16.90 18.76 2.65
N ARG A 107 16.60 19.07 1.39
CA ARG A 107 17.50 19.89 0.59
C ARG A 107 17.36 21.26 1.23
N ASP A 108 18.24 21.55 2.17
CA ASP A 108 18.61 22.91 2.53
C ASP A 108 19.03 23.55 1.19
N GLU A 109 18.14 24.37 0.62
CA GLU A 109 18.57 25.33 -0.39
C GLU A 109 19.34 26.40 0.36
N ILE A 110 20.66 26.44 0.12
CA ILE A 110 21.58 27.48 0.57
C ILE A 110 21.51 28.63 -0.44
#